data_AF-A0A397F8N8-F1
#
_entry.id   AF-A0A397F8N8-F1
#
_cell.length_a   1.000
_cell.length_b   1.000
_cell.length_c   1.000
_cell.angle_alpha   90.00
_cell.angle_beta   90.00
_cell.angle_gamma   90.00
#
_symmetry.space_group_name_H-M   'P 1'
#
loop_
_entity.id
_entity.type
_entity.pdbx_description
1 polymer ?
#
loop_
_entity_poly.entity_id
_entity_poly.type
_entity_poly.pdbx_seq_one_letter_code
_entity_poly.pdbx_strand_id
1 'polypeptide(L)'
;MEFWGTLQKSLGGGAVPADSDAYVNKFFDNTAVEESWAIDEWTAKLKQFVAAQLADGRRVALVTCGSATVPLSGDSVMDAVSFGDRGAASAEHFLRAGYAVIFLHRHGSLAPFSRHFQLYIRDNRFLSMLRVDDTDNSLHVDPPNDDRHAQDLSTILTEAKDTSARLVHVSFTSVQQYLFYLRMAASVIDSAASRGLILLSASVLDYYVPSSIPSILPSIPSTPSTAASPPPPPSNTTKKESSSSLTLNLVRIPNLIAKIRRNYAPKACLVTLKSVADKGRLQRAAFRDIERWGVDVVVADSPMLPNELALISPQEEFVASPHLDEDCRHVELEVVCAAMLVEIHRAWSTRRQILKQGKALLLLTAKFSMMKENDTLNEDAMGNKNVPFKRGIRIYTERRHRPPSTSPPLVQTPSELPLPPTSNSTSASSSTTTSSSPMYELDAIFQTKSHCARAHVWKRVADHDDSIKEVMIAFSPAGTPETIRNLWGDLWNGWDEGEIADFKEQIGHVTLSSALYGLAHGVTATVG
;
A
#
# COMPACT_ATOMS: atom_id res chain seq x y z
N MET A 1 6.33 38.82 -20.05
CA MET A 1 4.88 38.85 -19.78
C MET A 1 4.05 37.99 -20.75
N GLU A 2 4.53 37.63 -21.95
CA GLU A 2 3.73 36.88 -22.93
C GLU A 2 3.62 35.36 -22.69
N PHE A 3 4.55 34.74 -21.95
CA PHE A 3 4.56 33.29 -21.71
C PHE A 3 3.44 32.78 -20.77
N TRP A 4 2.85 33.66 -19.96
CA TRP A 4 1.79 33.31 -19.01
C TRP A 4 0.38 33.61 -19.53
N GLY A 5 0.25 34.47 -20.55
CA GLY A 5 -1.01 34.66 -21.28
C GLY A 5 -1.42 33.40 -22.05
N THR A 6 -0.45 32.62 -22.54
CA THR A 6 -0.66 31.27 -23.09
C THR A 6 -1.01 30.24 -22.01
N LEU A 7 -0.54 30.43 -20.77
CA LEU A 7 -0.87 29.54 -19.66
C LEU A 7 -2.28 29.77 -19.13
N GLN A 8 -2.74 31.03 -19.09
CA GLN A 8 -4.13 31.38 -18.79
C GLN A 8 -5.09 30.94 -19.90
N LYS A 9 -4.66 30.98 -21.18
CA LYS A 9 -5.43 30.43 -22.32
C LYS A 9 -5.43 28.90 -22.38
N SER A 10 -4.42 28.21 -21.84
CA SER A 10 -4.39 26.73 -21.75
C SER A 10 -5.14 26.19 -20.53
N LEU A 11 -5.39 27.01 -19.51
CA LEU A 11 -6.08 26.61 -18.27
C LEU A 11 -7.47 27.25 -18.10
N GLY A 12 -7.88 28.08 -19.05
CA GLY A 12 -9.26 28.52 -19.24
C GLY A 12 -9.91 27.75 -20.39
N GLY A 13 -10.30 26.49 -20.15
CA GLY A 13 -11.00 25.65 -21.12
C GLY A 13 -10.57 24.18 -21.06
N GLY A 14 -11.04 23.46 -20.04
CA GLY A 14 -10.73 22.05 -19.80
C GLY A 14 -9.55 21.87 -18.83
N ALA A 15 -9.76 22.12 -17.54
CA ALA A 15 -8.71 22.05 -16.52
C ALA A 15 -8.10 20.64 -16.45
N VAL A 16 -6.82 20.53 -16.79
CA VAL A 16 -6.03 19.31 -16.66
C VAL A 16 -6.08 18.84 -15.19
N PRO A 17 -6.53 17.60 -14.89
CA PRO A 17 -6.65 17.11 -13.52
C PRO A 17 -5.31 17.13 -12.77
N ALA A 18 -5.32 17.46 -11.48
CA ALA A 18 -4.13 17.53 -10.63
C ALA A 18 -3.44 16.16 -10.43
N ASP A 19 -4.16 15.08 -10.73
CA ASP A 19 -3.71 13.69 -10.74
C ASP A 19 -3.20 13.22 -12.12
N SER A 20 -3.31 14.05 -13.16
CA SER A 20 -2.87 13.67 -14.51
C SER A 20 -1.35 13.61 -14.63
N ASP A 21 -0.89 12.72 -15.51
CA ASP A 21 0.53 12.50 -15.79
C ASP A 21 1.26 13.79 -16.18
N ALA A 22 0.65 14.58 -17.07
CA ALA A 22 1.20 15.85 -17.51
C ALA A 22 1.35 16.85 -16.35
N TYR A 23 0.36 16.92 -15.45
CA TYR A 23 0.39 17.83 -14.32
C TYR A 23 1.45 17.44 -13.28
N VAL A 24 1.50 16.14 -12.93
CA VAL A 24 2.46 15.61 -11.96
C VAL A 24 3.90 15.73 -12.48
N ASN A 25 4.15 15.36 -13.74
CA ASN A 25 5.49 15.48 -14.33
C ASN A 25 5.92 16.95 -14.37
N LYS A 26 5.04 17.84 -14.82
CA LYS A 26 5.31 19.28 -14.84
C LYS A 26 5.65 19.83 -13.45
N PHE A 27 5.04 19.33 -12.38
CA PHE A 27 5.42 19.71 -11.02
C PHE A 27 6.85 19.29 -10.70
N PHE A 28 7.20 18.02 -10.92
CA PHE A 28 8.55 17.52 -10.62
C PHE A 28 9.63 18.15 -11.49
N ASP A 29 9.33 18.43 -12.77
CA ASP A 29 10.29 19.03 -13.71
C ASP A 29 10.57 20.51 -13.42
N ASN A 30 9.59 21.23 -12.84
CA ASN A 30 9.72 22.66 -12.55
C ASN A 30 10.06 22.97 -11.08
N THR A 31 10.07 21.97 -10.20
CA THR A 31 10.41 22.16 -8.80
C THR A 31 11.90 21.88 -8.61
N ALA A 32 12.66 22.91 -8.26
CA ALA A 32 14.07 22.75 -7.93
C ALA A 32 14.23 21.85 -6.68
N VAL A 33 15.06 20.82 -6.80
CA VAL A 33 15.46 19.97 -5.68
C VAL A 33 16.64 20.63 -4.97
N GLU A 34 16.49 20.88 -3.68
CA GLU A 34 17.59 21.39 -2.86
C GLU A 34 18.56 20.26 -2.51
N GLU A 35 19.86 20.55 -2.49
CA GLU A 35 20.90 19.59 -2.11
C GLU A 35 20.70 19.06 -0.67
N SER A 36 20.17 19.92 0.22
CA SER A 36 19.81 19.58 1.59
C SER A 36 18.79 18.44 1.71
N TRP A 37 18.04 18.16 0.64
CA TRP A 37 17.05 17.07 0.63
C TRP A 37 17.72 15.70 0.45
N ALA A 38 18.96 15.64 -0.02
CA ALA A 38 19.78 14.42 -0.12
C ALA A 38 19.00 13.21 -0.68
N ILE A 39 18.21 13.42 -1.74
CA ILE A 39 17.26 12.41 -2.25
C ILE A 39 17.97 11.11 -2.66
N ASP A 40 19.12 11.22 -3.31
CA ASP A 40 19.86 10.05 -3.78
C ASP A 40 20.44 9.22 -2.62
N GLU A 41 20.94 9.89 -1.57
CA GLU A 41 21.43 9.24 -0.35
C GLU A 41 20.31 8.51 0.38
N TRP A 42 19.16 9.18 0.55
CA TRP A 42 17.97 8.56 1.12
C TRP A 42 17.48 7.38 0.27
N THR A 43 17.52 7.51 -1.06
CA THR A 43 17.14 6.43 -1.97
C THR A 43 18.01 5.20 -1.75
N ALA A 44 19.34 5.38 -1.68
CA ALA A 44 20.28 4.28 -1.45
C ALA A 44 20.05 3.63 -0.08
N LYS A 45 19.91 4.45 0.97
CA LYS A 45 19.66 3.99 2.34
C LYS A 45 18.35 3.20 2.46
N LEU A 46 17.26 3.69 1.87
CA LEU A 46 15.97 3.01 1.90
C LEU A 46 16.00 1.72 1.08
N LYS A 47 16.68 1.68 -0.08
CA LYS A 47 16.83 0.44 -0.85
C LYS A 47 17.58 -0.63 -0.04
N GLN A 48 18.67 -0.26 0.62
CA GLN A 48 19.42 -1.17 1.47
C GLN A 48 18.57 -1.67 2.65
N PHE A 49 17.86 -0.76 3.32
CA PHE A 49 16.96 -1.09 4.41
C PHE A 49 15.88 -2.08 3.96
N VAL A 50 15.15 -1.78 2.88
CA VAL A 50 14.08 -2.66 2.39
C VAL A 50 14.64 -4.02 1.97
N ALA A 51 15.78 -4.08 1.28
CA ALA A 51 16.40 -5.34 0.88
C ALA A 51 16.76 -6.22 2.08
N ALA A 52 17.38 -5.64 3.13
CA ALA A 52 17.73 -6.36 4.36
C ALA A 52 16.48 -6.89 5.08
N GLN A 53 15.44 -6.06 5.23
CA GLN A 53 14.20 -6.47 5.91
C GLN A 53 13.42 -7.53 5.12
N LEU A 54 13.50 -7.50 3.79
CA LEU A 54 12.89 -8.51 2.94
C LEU A 54 13.63 -9.86 3.05
N ALA A 55 14.96 -9.84 3.10
CA ALA A 55 15.80 -11.03 3.32
C ALA A 55 15.46 -11.72 4.64
N ASP A 56 15.16 -10.95 5.69
CA ASP A 56 14.73 -11.45 7.00
C ASP A 56 13.26 -11.90 7.05
N GLY A 57 12.55 -11.97 5.91
CA GLY A 57 11.17 -12.45 5.89
C GLY A 57 10.12 -11.45 6.42
N ARG A 58 10.49 -10.18 6.69
CA ARG A 58 9.58 -9.15 7.23
C ARG A 58 8.70 -8.44 6.19
N ARG A 59 7.52 -8.00 6.61
CA ARG A 59 6.71 -7.06 5.83
C ARG A 59 7.25 -5.64 6.01
N VAL A 60 7.06 -4.77 5.04
CA VAL A 60 7.55 -3.39 5.07
C VAL A 60 6.36 -2.44 4.95
N ALA A 61 6.27 -1.46 5.84
CA ALA A 61 5.25 -0.42 5.80
C ALA A 61 5.88 0.96 5.55
N LEU A 62 5.34 1.73 4.62
CA LEU A 62 5.59 3.16 4.48
C LEU A 62 4.44 3.91 5.14
N VAL A 63 4.73 4.66 6.20
CA VAL A 63 3.73 5.44 6.94
C VAL A 63 4.07 6.92 6.81
N THR A 64 3.14 7.72 6.28
CA THR A 64 3.31 9.17 6.22
C THR A 64 2.66 9.85 7.43
N CYS A 65 3.32 10.77 8.12
CA CYS A 65 2.84 11.33 9.38
C CYS A 65 2.99 12.86 9.46
N GLY A 66 2.05 13.53 10.15
CA GLY A 66 2.05 14.98 10.35
C GLY A 66 1.50 15.77 9.16
N SER A 67 1.74 17.08 9.13
CA SER A 67 1.27 17.99 8.07
C SER A 67 2.41 18.56 7.22
N ALA A 68 2.20 18.68 5.91
CA ALA A 68 3.14 19.36 5.03
C ALA A 68 2.81 20.85 4.93
N THR A 69 3.81 21.71 5.19
CA THR A 69 3.62 23.16 5.13
C THR A 69 3.74 23.67 3.70
N VAL A 70 3.04 24.75 3.40
CA VAL A 70 3.21 25.51 2.15
C VAL A 70 3.95 26.79 2.49
N PRO A 71 5.22 26.95 2.05
CA PRO A 71 5.95 28.19 2.22
C PRO A 71 5.24 29.36 1.53
N LEU A 72 5.13 30.49 2.23
CA LEU A 72 4.67 31.77 1.68
C LEU A 72 5.87 32.72 1.55
N SER A 73 5.64 33.94 1.08
CA SER A 73 6.69 34.97 1.00
C SER A 73 7.22 35.31 2.40
N GLY A 74 8.55 35.36 2.55
CA GLY A 74 9.21 35.55 3.86
C GLY A 74 9.19 34.27 4.71
N ASP A 75 9.12 34.42 6.03
CA ASP A 75 9.16 33.29 7.00
C ASP A 75 7.76 32.71 7.30
N SER A 76 6.74 33.09 6.55
CA SER A 76 5.36 32.66 6.79
C SER A 76 5.05 31.32 6.11
N VAL A 77 4.20 30.50 6.74
CA VAL A 77 3.79 29.19 6.21
C VAL A 77 2.29 28.97 6.37
N MET A 78 1.69 28.24 5.42
CA MET A 78 0.34 27.70 5.55
C MET A 78 0.42 26.23 6.01
N ASP A 79 -0.42 25.82 6.96
CA ASP A 79 -0.38 24.48 7.57
C ASP A 79 -1.80 23.92 7.75
N ALA A 80 -2.00 22.64 7.43
CA ALA A 80 -3.26 21.92 7.66
C ALA A 80 -3.45 21.46 9.12
N VAL A 81 -2.43 21.64 9.96
CA VAL A 81 -2.38 21.28 11.39
C VAL A 81 -2.78 19.83 11.66
N SER A 82 -1.77 18.96 11.69
CA SER A 82 -1.92 17.57 12.14
C SER A 82 -0.71 17.16 12.98
N PHE A 83 -0.96 16.72 14.22
CA PHE A 83 0.10 16.26 15.13
C PHE A 83 0.63 14.87 14.74
N GLY A 84 -0.16 14.08 14.00
CA GLY A 84 0.26 12.80 13.45
C GLY A 84 -0.05 11.58 14.34
N ASP A 85 -1.04 11.66 15.22
CA ASP A 85 -1.41 10.58 16.15
C ASP A 85 -1.60 9.24 15.44
N ARG A 86 -2.44 9.20 14.40
CA ARG A 86 -2.73 7.97 13.65
C ARG A 86 -1.49 7.38 12.99
N GLY A 87 -0.65 8.21 12.39
CA GLY A 87 0.58 7.77 11.74
C GLY A 87 1.57 7.18 12.74
N ALA A 88 1.80 7.88 13.86
CA ALA A 88 2.70 7.42 14.92
C ALA A 88 2.22 6.13 15.58
N ALA A 89 0.95 6.05 16.00
CA ALA A 89 0.36 4.87 16.60
C ALA A 89 0.35 3.67 15.62
N SER A 90 0.07 3.91 14.33
CA SER A 90 0.12 2.86 13.31
C SER A 90 1.53 2.32 13.12
N ALA A 91 2.55 3.19 13.12
CA ALA A 91 3.95 2.78 13.02
C ALA A 91 4.35 1.88 14.20
N GLU A 92 4.00 2.23 15.44
CA GLU A 92 4.26 1.38 16.61
C GLU A 92 3.59 0.02 16.48
N HIS A 93 2.30 0.00 16.11
CA HIS A 93 1.57 -1.24 15.99
C HIS A 93 2.11 -2.14 14.87
N PHE A 94 2.53 -1.56 13.73
CA PHE A 94 3.21 -2.32 12.68
C PHE A 94 4.53 -2.91 13.16
N LEU A 95 5.32 -2.17 13.94
CA LEU A 95 6.54 -2.69 14.55
C LEU A 95 6.25 -3.84 15.53
N ARG A 96 5.21 -3.74 16.36
CA ARG A 96 4.75 -4.84 17.24
C ARG A 96 4.29 -6.06 16.42
N ALA A 97 3.62 -5.84 15.29
CA ALA A 97 3.17 -6.89 14.37
C ALA A 97 4.29 -7.49 13.48
N GLY A 98 5.56 -7.14 13.71
CA GLY A 98 6.71 -7.72 13.01
C GLY A 98 7.08 -7.04 11.69
N TYR A 99 6.53 -5.86 11.39
CA TYR A 99 6.91 -5.09 10.20
C TYR A 99 8.24 -4.37 10.42
N ALA A 100 8.85 -3.98 9.30
CA ALA A 100 9.78 -2.86 9.25
C ALA A 100 9.04 -1.61 8.74
N VAL A 101 9.35 -0.45 9.28
CA VAL A 101 8.62 0.80 9.02
C VAL A 101 9.55 1.87 8.47
N ILE A 102 9.20 2.41 7.32
CA ILE A 102 9.69 3.68 6.78
C ILE A 102 8.72 4.75 7.27
N PHE A 103 9.15 5.56 8.23
CA PHE A 103 8.35 6.60 8.84
C PHE A 103 8.68 7.95 8.19
N LEU A 104 7.89 8.32 7.18
CA LEU A 104 8.01 9.60 6.48
C LEU A 104 7.18 10.64 7.22
N HIS A 105 7.80 11.50 8.02
CA HIS A 105 7.06 12.35 8.96
C HIS A 105 7.45 13.82 8.89
N ARG A 106 6.55 14.71 9.31
CA ARG A 106 6.88 16.12 9.47
C ARG A 106 7.89 16.29 10.60
N HIS A 107 8.90 17.14 10.41
CA HIS A 107 9.77 17.57 11.51
C HIS A 107 8.92 18.17 12.66
N GLY A 108 9.14 17.69 13.89
CA GLY A 108 8.37 18.11 15.07
C GLY A 108 6.97 17.46 15.23
N SER A 109 6.55 16.56 14.34
CA SER A 109 5.34 15.76 14.58
C SER A 109 5.57 14.66 15.62
N LEU A 110 4.47 14.02 16.04
CA LEU A 110 4.55 12.80 16.83
C LEU A 110 5.31 11.70 16.06
N ALA A 111 6.04 10.90 16.82
CA ALA A 111 6.82 9.77 16.35
C ALA A 111 6.48 8.52 17.19
N PRO A 112 6.66 7.32 16.62
CA PRO A 112 6.40 6.07 17.33
C PRO A 112 7.20 6.01 18.63
N PHE A 113 6.55 5.52 19.69
CA PHE A 113 7.01 5.39 21.07
C PHE A 113 7.20 6.72 21.80
N SER A 114 7.79 7.74 21.16
CA SER A 114 7.98 9.05 21.78
C SER A 114 6.67 9.82 21.99
N ARG A 115 5.61 9.51 21.23
CA ARG A 115 4.28 10.14 21.37
C ARG A 115 3.70 10.04 22.79
N HIS A 116 3.99 8.95 23.49
CA HIS A 116 3.51 8.70 24.86
C HIS A 116 4.07 9.71 25.86
N PHE A 117 5.25 10.27 25.57
CA PHE A 117 5.87 11.30 26.40
C PHE A 117 5.32 12.71 26.12
N GLN A 118 4.69 12.92 24.97
CA GLN A 118 4.21 14.25 24.57
C GLN A 118 3.11 14.75 25.52
N LEU A 119 2.25 13.86 26.04
CA LEU A 119 1.22 14.22 27.02
C LEU A 119 1.86 14.75 28.31
N TYR A 120 2.88 14.07 28.82
CA TYR A 120 3.62 14.53 30.00
C TYR A 120 4.33 15.87 29.78
N ILE A 121 4.86 16.10 28.58
CA ILE A 121 5.50 17.37 28.23
C ILE A 121 4.44 18.49 28.17
N ARG A 122 3.30 18.24 27.53
CA ARG A 122 2.22 19.24 27.37
C ARG A 122 1.58 19.62 28.70
N ASP A 123 1.43 18.67 29.61
CA ASP A 123 0.85 18.89 30.94
C ASP A 123 1.88 19.42 31.96
N ASN A 124 3.11 19.72 31.52
CA ASN A 124 4.23 20.14 32.38
C ASN A 124 4.53 19.13 33.53
N ARG A 125 4.26 17.85 33.28
CA ARG A 125 4.51 16.72 34.21
C ARG A 125 5.83 16.01 33.95
N PHE A 126 6.40 16.14 32.74
CA PHE A 126 7.61 15.42 32.35
C PHE A 126 8.79 15.64 33.29
N LEU A 127 9.04 16.89 33.74
CA LEU A 127 10.14 17.18 34.66
C LEU A 127 9.94 16.58 36.05
N SER A 128 8.69 16.42 36.50
CA SER A 128 8.40 15.77 37.79
C SER A 128 8.63 14.26 37.77
N MET A 129 8.76 13.66 36.58
CA MET A 129 9.12 12.26 36.43
C MET A 129 10.64 12.05 36.51
N LEU A 130 11.45 13.10 36.42
CA LEU A 130 12.90 12.99 36.39
C LEU A 130 13.47 13.22 37.79
N ARG A 131 14.20 12.25 38.31
CA ARG A 131 14.90 12.33 39.59
C ARG A 131 16.38 12.07 39.39
N VAL A 132 17.23 12.89 40.00
CA VAL A 132 18.67 12.60 40.09
C VAL A 132 18.94 11.98 41.44
N ASP A 133 19.66 10.86 41.48
CA ASP A 133 20.17 10.30 42.73
C ASP A 133 21.43 11.07 43.15
N ASP A 134 21.41 11.66 44.35
CA ASP A 134 22.51 12.46 44.89
C ASP A 134 23.77 11.64 45.18
N THR A 135 23.67 10.30 45.24
CA THR A 135 24.79 9.43 45.61
C THR A 135 25.70 9.07 44.43
N ASP A 136 25.15 8.86 43.25
CA ASP A 136 25.89 8.49 42.04
C ASP A 136 25.65 9.43 40.85
N ASN A 137 24.84 10.48 41.04
CA ASN A 137 24.46 11.46 40.04
C ASN A 137 23.79 10.82 38.80
N SER A 138 23.13 9.68 38.99
CA SER A 138 22.38 8.98 37.94
C SER A 138 20.96 9.55 37.78
N LEU A 139 20.44 9.50 36.56
CA LEU A 139 19.10 9.98 36.21
C LEU A 139 18.11 8.81 36.23
N HIS A 140 17.12 8.91 37.11
CA HIS A 140 16.00 8.00 37.22
C HIS A 140 14.72 8.62 36.66
N VAL A 141 13.85 7.76 36.10
CA VAL A 141 12.52 8.16 35.63
C VAL A 141 11.49 7.49 36.53
N ASP A 142 10.85 8.28 37.39
CA ASP A 142 9.78 7.87 38.28
C ASP A 142 8.43 8.07 37.54
N PRO A 143 7.69 7.00 37.20
CA PRO A 143 6.39 7.14 36.56
C PRO A 143 5.38 7.78 37.55
N PRO A 144 4.44 8.61 37.07
CA PRO A 144 3.44 9.22 37.94
C PRO A 144 2.55 8.16 38.60
N ASN A 145 2.44 8.21 39.94
CA ASN A 145 1.72 7.24 40.78
C ASN A 145 0.21 7.08 40.48
N ASP A 146 -0.40 8.00 39.72
CA ASP A 146 -1.86 8.12 39.57
C ASP A 146 -2.39 7.68 38.19
N ASP A 147 -1.51 7.35 37.25
CA ASP A 147 -1.91 7.09 35.87
C ASP A 147 -2.31 5.62 35.66
N ARG A 148 -3.59 5.32 35.90
CA ARG A 148 -4.25 4.08 35.41
C ARG A 148 -4.18 3.90 33.88
N HIS A 149 -3.77 4.95 33.17
CA HIS A 149 -3.57 5.03 31.73
C HIS A 149 -2.09 4.96 31.29
N ALA A 150 -1.14 4.90 32.23
CA ALA A 150 0.26 4.72 31.88
C ALA A 150 0.43 3.29 31.33
N GLN A 151 0.49 3.15 30.01
CA GLN A 151 1.25 2.04 29.44
C GLN A 151 2.60 2.03 30.14
N ASP A 152 3.00 0.85 30.61
CA ASP A 152 4.25 0.70 31.33
C ASP A 152 5.38 1.30 30.49
N LEU A 153 5.90 2.44 30.95
CA LEU A 153 6.89 3.23 30.24
C LEU A 153 8.14 2.38 29.96
N SER A 154 8.42 1.41 30.84
CA SER A 154 9.50 0.43 30.65
C SER A 154 9.24 -0.50 29.46
N THR A 155 7.98 -0.89 29.22
CA THR A 155 7.57 -1.67 28.05
C THR A 155 7.77 -0.85 26.78
N ILE A 156 7.32 0.41 26.75
CA ILE A 156 7.50 1.30 25.59
C ILE A 156 8.99 1.49 25.26
N LEU A 157 9.83 1.73 26.27
CA LEU A 157 11.27 1.91 26.07
C LEU A 157 11.96 0.63 25.58
N THR A 158 11.55 -0.53 26.10
CA THR A 158 12.06 -1.84 25.67
C THR A 158 11.68 -2.09 24.21
N GLU A 159 10.41 -1.90 23.85
CA GLU A 159 9.93 -2.03 22.47
C GLU A 159 10.65 -1.07 21.51
N ALA A 160 10.84 0.20 21.90
CA ALA A 160 11.55 1.17 21.09
C ALA A 160 13.00 0.74 20.81
N LYS A 161 13.68 0.19 21.82
CA LYS A 161 15.03 -0.36 21.69
C LYS A 161 15.06 -1.58 20.76
N ASP A 162 14.17 -2.53 20.99
CA ASP A 162 14.11 -3.81 20.26
C ASP A 162 13.69 -3.64 18.79
N THR A 163 12.93 -2.58 18.50
CA THR A 163 12.41 -2.31 17.15
C THR A 163 13.25 -1.29 16.37
N SER A 164 14.28 -0.70 16.99
CA SER A 164 15.12 0.36 16.40
C SER A 164 15.72 0.00 15.03
N ALA A 165 16.22 -1.23 14.86
CA ALA A 165 16.78 -1.70 13.58
C ALA A 165 15.73 -1.87 12.47
N ARG A 166 14.43 -1.85 12.82
CA ARG A 166 13.29 -2.01 11.92
C ARG A 166 12.57 -0.70 11.62
N LEU A 167 13.08 0.44 12.09
CA LEU A 167 12.46 1.75 11.94
C LEU A 167 13.43 2.74 11.31
N VAL A 168 13.03 3.39 10.21
CA VAL A 168 13.79 4.47 9.58
C VAL A 168 12.93 5.73 9.52
N HIS A 169 13.45 6.81 10.09
CA HIS A 169 12.84 8.13 10.02
C HIS A 169 13.32 8.90 8.78
N VAL A 170 12.38 9.45 8.02
CA VAL A 170 12.64 10.40 6.94
C VAL A 170 11.79 11.64 7.23
N SER A 171 12.43 12.76 7.58
CA SER A 171 11.70 13.97 8.00
C SER A 171 11.52 14.94 6.85
N PHE A 172 10.30 15.48 6.67
CA PHE A 172 10.01 16.57 5.74
C PHE A 172 9.45 17.80 6.47
N THR A 173 9.40 18.94 5.79
CA THR A 173 8.71 20.14 6.27
C THR A 173 7.74 20.66 5.22
N SER A 174 8.21 20.96 4.02
CA SER A 174 7.39 21.53 2.95
C SER A 174 6.63 20.48 2.15
N VAL A 175 5.55 20.90 1.48
CA VAL A 175 4.79 20.04 0.55
C VAL A 175 5.65 19.57 -0.62
N GLN A 176 6.56 20.40 -1.13
CA GLN A 176 7.48 20.00 -2.19
C GLN A 176 8.34 18.83 -1.72
N GLN A 177 9.02 19.00 -0.58
CA GLN A 177 9.87 17.98 0.00
C GLN A 177 9.09 16.68 0.29
N TYR A 178 7.88 16.80 0.86
CA TYR A 178 6.98 15.67 1.08
C TYR A 178 6.70 14.88 -0.21
N LEU A 179 6.35 15.55 -1.31
CA LEU A 179 6.00 14.89 -2.57
C LEU A 179 7.20 14.18 -3.21
N PHE A 180 8.40 14.76 -3.13
CA PHE A 180 9.64 14.12 -3.59
C PHE A 180 9.98 12.89 -2.74
N TYR A 181 9.93 13.00 -1.41
CA TYR A 181 10.19 11.86 -0.53
C TYR A 181 9.12 10.78 -0.63
N LEU A 182 7.85 11.13 -0.81
CA LEU A 182 6.77 10.17 -1.02
C LEU A 182 6.97 9.38 -2.32
N ARG A 183 7.30 10.07 -3.43
CA ARG A 183 7.62 9.41 -4.70
C ARG A 183 8.81 8.46 -4.54
N MET A 184 9.87 8.91 -3.89
CA MET A 184 11.07 8.11 -3.62
C MET A 184 10.72 6.86 -2.79
N ALA A 185 10.13 7.05 -1.61
CA ALA A 185 9.84 5.95 -0.68
C ALA A 185 8.84 4.94 -1.26
N ALA A 186 7.80 5.42 -1.97
CA ALA A 186 6.87 4.55 -2.68
C ALA A 186 7.56 3.75 -3.80
N SER A 187 8.50 4.35 -4.53
CA SER A 187 9.24 3.62 -5.57
C SER A 187 10.14 2.52 -4.98
N VAL A 188 10.70 2.74 -3.79
CA VAL A 188 11.52 1.75 -3.10
C VAL A 188 10.68 0.57 -2.59
N ILE A 189 9.48 0.85 -2.04
CA ILE A 189 8.62 -0.19 -1.45
C ILE A 189 8.02 -1.15 -2.49
N ASP A 190 8.01 -0.83 -3.79
CA ASP A 190 7.51 -1.76 -4.83
C ASP A 190 8.25 -3.11 -4.82
N SER A 191 9.53 -3.09 -4.42
CA SER A 191 10.34 -4.31 -4.26
C SER A 191 9.76 -5.28 -3.22
N ALA A 192 9.00 -4.78 -2.24
CA ALA A 192 8.31 -5.60 -1.24
C ALA A 192 7.03 -6.26 -1.79
N ALA A 193 6.50 -5.80 -2.92
CA ALA A 193 5.30 -6.32 -3.56
C ALA A 193 4.16 -6.56 -2.56
N SER A 194 3.59 -7.77 -2.49
CA SER A 194 2.47 -8.08 -1.58
C SER A 194 2.83 -8.06 -0.09
N ARG A 195 4.11 -7.91 0.26
CA ARG A 195 4.58 -7.68 1.63
C ARG A 195 4.72 -6.19 1.98
N GLY A 196 4.50 -5.30 0.99
CA GLY A 196 4.54 -3.85 1.14
C GLY A 196 3.18 -3.26 1.47
N LEU A 197 3.13 -2.40 2.48
CA LEU A 197 1.96 -1.60 2.87
C LEU A 197 2.30 -0.11 2.80
N ILE A 198 1.43 0.71 2.23
CA ILE A 198 1.57 2.17 2.19
C ILE A 198 0.37 2.78 2.90
N LEU A 199 0.61 3.47 4.01
CA LEU A 199 -0.39 4.21 4.77
C LEU A 199 -0.17 5.73 4.58
N LEU A 200 -1.04 6.34 3.77
CA LEU A 200 -1.02 7.78 3.53
C LEU A 200 -1.83 8.52 4.60
N SER A 201 -1.22 8.70 5.77
CA SER A 201 -1.80 9.41 6.93
C SER A 201 -1.29 10.85 7.16
N ALA A 202 -0.51 11.42 6.24
CA ALA A 202 -0.06 12.81 6.34
C ALA A 202 -1.13 13.78 5.80
N SER A 203 -1.28 14.92 6.46
CA SER A 203 -2.20 15.99 6.03
C SER A 203 -1.50 16.91 5.05
N VAL A 204 -2.12 17.10 3.89
CA VAL A 204 -1.62 17.97 2.82
C VAL A 204 -2.75 18.90 2.41
N LEU A 205 -2.44 20.18 2.24
CA LEU A 205 -3.42 21.15 1.72
C LEU A 205 -3.79 20.82 0.27
N ASP A 206 -4.90 21.36 -0.20
CA ASP A 206 -5.31 21.17 -1.61
C ASP A 206 -4.52 22.05 -2.58
N TYR A 207 -3.91 23.12 -2.08
CA TYR A 207 -3.22 24.14 -2.88
C TYR A 207 -1.89 24.58 -2.26
N TYR A 208 -0.95 25.00 -3.11
CA TYR A 208 0.35 25.55 -2.74
C TYR A 208 0.68 26.82 -3.53
N VAL A 209 1.70 27.55 -3.10
CA VAL A 209 2.27 28.72 -3.80
C VAL A 209 3.49 28.26 -4.62
N PRO A 210 3.51 28.45 -5.95
CA PRO A 210 4.68 28.12 -6.77
C PRO A 210 5.88 29.03 -6.48
N SER A 211 7.08 28.45 -6.39
CA SER A 211 8.32 29.15 -6.03
C SER A 211 8.79 30.21 -7.05
N SER A 212 8.17 30.29 -8.24
CA SER A 212 8.61 31.14 -9.36
C SER A 212 7.99 32.55 -9.39
N ILE A 213 7.37 33.01 -8.31
CA ILE A 213 6.89 34.39 -8.20
C ILE A 213 7.94 35.16 -7.39
N PRO A 214 8.78 36.03 -8.00
CA PRO A 214 9.35 37.12 -7.24
C PRO A 214 8.16 37.87 -6.66
N SER A 215 7.99 37.80 -5.35
CA SER A 215 6.98 38.58 -4.66
C SER A 215 7.33 40.03 -4.89
N ILE A 216 6.74 40.65 -5.93
CA ILE A 216 6.84 42.08 -6.14
C ILE A 216 5.94 42.69 -5.07
N LEU A 217 6.52 42.97 -3.90
CA LEU A 217 6.11 44.10 -3.08
C LEU A 217 7.34 44.59 -2.28
N PRO A 218 7.45 45.91 -2.04
CA PRO A 218 8.70 46.53 -1.61
C PRO A 218 9.13 46.05 -0.23
N SER A 219 10.42 45.77 -0.11
CA SER A 219 11.13 45.80 1.16
C SER A 219 10.75 47.06 1.95
N ILE A 220 10.16 46.89 3.13
CA ILE A 220 9.98 47.97 4.11
C ILE A 220 11.40 48.41 4.52
N PRO A 221 11.84 49.66 4.26
CA PRO A 221 13.08 50.15 4.84
C PRO A 221 12.80 50.50 6.30
N SER A 222 13.41 49.74 7.22
CA SER A 222 13.52 50.14 8.61
C SER A 222 14.61 51.22 8.75
N THR A 223 14.24 52.49 8.62
CA THR A 223 15.10 53.61 9.06
C THR A 223 14.55 54.22 10.35
N PRO A 224 15.32 54.26 11.45
CA PRO A 224 15.01 55.07 12.62
C PRO A 224 15.65 56.44 12.45
N SER A 225 14.86 57.51 12.38
CA SER A 225 15.40 58.87 12.53
C SER A 225 14.33 59.89 12.93
N THR A 226 14.39 60.24 14.21
CA THR A 226 14.15 61.55 14.83
C THR A 226 14.18 62.76 13.89
N ALA A 227 13.14 63.61 13.94
CA ALA A 227 13.23 65.07 14.14
C ALA A 227 11.83 65.74 14.08
N ALA A 228 11.68 66.79 14.87
CA ALA A 228 10.45 67.54 15.17
C ALA A 228 9.98 68.48 14.05
N SER A 229 8.66 68.70 13.92
CA SER A 229 7.99 69.97 13.52
C SER A 229 6.44 69.85 13.57
N PRO A 230 5.69 70.98 13.72
CA PRO A 230 4.31 71.03 14.25
C PRO A 230 3.19 70.86 13.19
N PRO A 231 1.90 70.71 13.58
CA PRO A 231 0.84 70.26 12.65
C PRO A 231 0.16 71.42 11.88
N PRO A 232 -0.31 71.20 10.63
CA PRO A 232 -1.24 72.09 9.92
C PRO A 232 -2.73 71.67 10.14
N PRO A 233 -3.72 72.53 9.79
CA PRO A 233 -5.11 72.44 10.26
C PRO A 233 -5.96 71.39 9.52
N PRO A 234 -7.15 71.01 10.04
CA PRO A 234 -7.91 69.91 9.50
C PRO A 234 -8.64 70.32 8.21
N SER A 235 -8.18 69.85 7.06
CA SER A 235 -8.96 69.84 5.83
C SER A 235 -9.62 68.48 5.66
N ASN A 236 -10.95 68.50 5.48
CA ASN A 236 -11.77 67.35 5.11
C ASN A 236 -11.21 66.71 3.84
N THR A 237 -10.46 65.63 4.00
CA THR A 237 -10.15 64.68 2.93
C THR A 237 -10.59 63.31 3.43
N THR A 238 -11.53 62.74 2.68
CA THR A 238 -11.98 61.37 2.82
C THR A 238 -10.75 60.46 2.90
N LYS A 239 -10.49 59.88 4.08
CA LYS A 239 -9.51 58.82 4.26
C LYS A 239 -9.89 57.68 3.34
N LYS A 240 -9.25 57.61 2.18
CA LYS A 240 -9.25 56.43 1.33
C LYS A 240 -8.33 55.44 2.05
N GLU A 241 -8.92 54.60 2.91
CA GLU A 241 -8.26 53.43 3.46
C GLU A 241 -7.76 52.61 2.28
N SER A 242 -6.46 52.68 1.99
CA SER A 242 -5.80 51.72 1.12
C SER A 242 -5.74 50.42 1.90
N SER A 243 -6.82 49.63 1.82
CA SER A 243 -6.82 48.26 2.30
C SER A 243 -5.71 47.52 1.57
N SER A 244 -4.59 47.30 2.25
CA SER A 244 -3.48 46.48 1.76
C SER A 244 -3.95 45.03 1.71
N SER A 245 -4.75 44.69 0.70
CA SER A 245 -5.23 43.34 0.46
C SER A 245 -4.04 42.47 0.04
N LEU A 246 -3.75 41.42 0.81
CA LEU A 246 -2.82 40.38 0.41
C LEU A 246 -3.52 39.43 -0.57
N THR A 247 -3.08 39.40 -1.83
CA THR A 247 -3.60 38.46 -2.83
C THR A 247 -2.59 37.33 -3.04
N LEU A 248 -3.00 36.09 -2.74
CA LEU A 248 -2.19 34.88 -2.96
C LEU A 248 -2.67 34.12 -4.19
N ASN A 249 -1.73 33.78 -5.08
CA ASN A 249 -2.01 32.91 -6.23
C ASN A 249 -1.74 31.46 -5.85
N LEU A 250 -2.82 30.68 -5.73
CA LEU A 250 -2.79 29.29 -5.29
C LEU A 250 -2.94 28.33 -6.48
N VAL A 251 -2.13 27.27 -6.49
CA VAL A 251 -2.14 26.21 -7.51
C VAL A 251 -2.40 24.87 -6.82
N ARG A 252 -3.15 23.97 -7.46
CA ARG A 252 -3.48 22.66 -6.85
C ARG A 252 -2.24 21.83 -6.57
N ILE A 253 -2.19 21.18 -5.43
CA ILE A 253 -1.12 20.24 -5.11
C ILE A 253 -1.31 18.96 -5.96
N PRO A 254 -0.26 18.44 -6.60
CA PRO A 254 -0.35 17.19 -7.36
C PRO A 254 -0.77 16.03 -6.46
N ASN A 255 -1.76 15.25 -6.91
CA ASN A 255 -2.20 14.07 -6.19
C ASN A 255 -1.44 12.83 -6.69
N LEU A 256 -0.54 12.31 -5.86
CA LEU A 256 0.30 11.16 -6.22
C LEU A 256 -0.37 9.80 -6.00
N ILE A 257 -1.58 9.71 -5.45
CA ILE A 257 -2.23 8.42 -5.13
C ILE A 257 -2.36 7.55 -6.39
N ALA A 258 -2.86 8.12 -7.50
CA ALA A 258 -2.97 7.41 -8.77
C ALA A 258 -1.60 6.95 -9.30
N LYS A 259 -0.56 7.77 -9.12
CA LYS A 259 0.81 7.45 -9.54
C LYS A 259 1.44 6.36 -8.69
N ILE A 260 1.18 6.35 -7.38
CA ILE A 260 1.61 5.26 -6.49
C ILE A 260 0.98 3.95 -6.97
N ARG A 261 -0.34 3.97 -7.22
CA ARG A 261 -1.08 2.77 -7.63
C ARG A 261 -0.71 2.23 -9.01
N ARG A 262 -0.32 3.08 -9.95
CA ARG A 262 -0.01 2.70 -11.35
C ARG A 262 1.47 2.51 -11.63
N ASN A 263 2.33 3.37 -11.07
CA ASN A 263 3.72 3.51 -11.48
C ASN A 263 4.70 3.22 -10.35
N TYR A 264 4.51 3.80 -9.16
CA TYR A 264 5.55 3.77 -8.13
C TYR A 264 5.51 2.49 -7.30
N ALA A 265 4.32 2.01 -6.90
CA ALA A 265 4.16 0.80 -6.08
C ALA A 265 2.90 0.00 -6.43
N PRO A 266 2.72 -0.44 -7.70
CA PRO A 266 1.52 -1.16 -8.12
C PRO A 266 1.33 -2.52 -7.43
N LYS A 267 2.34 -3.07 -6.75
CA LYS A 267 2.22 -4.38 -6.10
C LYS A 267 2.02 -4.31 -4.60
N ALA A 268 2.10 -3.13 -3.99
CA ALA A 268 1.90 -2.90 -2.57
C ALA A 268 0.43 -2.62 -2.23
N CYS A 269 0.04 -2.84 -0.99
CA CYS A 269 -1.28 -2.47 -0.46
C CYS A 269 -1.30 -0.97 -0.19
N LEU A 270 -2.24 -0.24 -0.80
CA LEU A 270 -2.34 1.22 -0.67
C LEU A 270 -3.56 1.61 0.18
N VAL A 271 -3.28 2.29 1.28
CA VAL A 271 -4.28 2.77 2.26
C VAL A 271 -4.27 4.30 2.30
N THR A 272 -5.46 4.90 2.20
CA THR A 272 -5.65 6.36 2.26
C THR A 272 -6.65 6.76 3.33
N LEU A 273 -6.51 7.98 3.87
CA LEU A 273 -7.45 8.54 4.83
C LEU A 273 -8.47 9.45 4.15
N LYS A 274 -9.71 9.45 4.65
CA LYS A 274 -10.77 10.34 4.17
C LYS A 274 -11.66 10.86 5.30
N SER A 275 -11.58 12.15 5.58
CA SER A 275 -12.51 12.78 6.52
C SER A 275 -13.74 13.33 5.80
N VAL A 276 -14.94 13.05 6.33
CA VAL A 276 -16.22 13.49 5.79
C VAL A 276 -17.09 14.09 6.89
N ALA A 277 -17.52 15.34 6.71
CA ALA A 277 -18.34 16.04 7.70
C ALA A 277 -19.68 15.32 8.00
N ASP A 278 -20.33 14.78 6.97
CA ASP A 278 -21.62 14.07 7.07
C ASP A 278 -21.40 12.54 7.08
N LYS A 279 -21.76 11.88 8.19
CA LYS A 279 -21.63 10.43 8.35
C LYS A 279 -22.39 9.63 7.27
N GLY A 280 -23.52 10.15 6.77
CA GLY A 280 -24.31 9.48 5.72
C GLY A 280 -23.61 9.43 4.36
N ARG A 281 -22.50 10.17 4.19
CA ARG A 281 -21.70 10.21 2.96
C ARG A 281 -20.38 9.48 3.08
N LEU A 282 -20.03 8.96 4.26
CA LEU A 282 -18.75 8.33 4.54
C LEU A 282 -18.45 7.21 3.52
N GLN A 283 -19.38 6.26 3.43
CA GLN A 283 -19.26 5.08 2.58
C GLN A 283 -19.17 5.46 1.09
N ARG A 284 -20.05 6.36 0.62
CA ARG A 284 -20.06 6.83 -0.78
C ARG A 284 -18.78 7.59 -1.13
N ALA A 285 -18.24 8.38 -0.21
CA ALA A 285 -17.01 9.12 -0.43
C ALA A 285 -15.80 8.17 -0.51
N ALA A 286 -15.76 7.13 0.34
CA ALA A 286 -14.74 6.10 0.33
C ALA A 286 -14.76 5.27 -0.96
N PHE A 287 -15.93 4.75 -1.36
CA PHE A 287 -16.05 4.00 -2.63
C PHE A 287 -15.65 4.83 -3.84
N ARG A 288 -16.01 6.11 -3.88
CA ARG A 288 -15.58 7.01 -4.97
C ARG A 288 -14.05 7.14 -5.01
N ASP A 289 -13.38 7.21 -3.87
CA ASP A 289 -11.91 7.28 -3.83
C ASP A 289 -11.28 5.93 -4.23
N ILE A 290 -11.87 4.81 -3.84
CA ILE A 290 -11.49 3.45 -4.31
C ILE A 290 -11.61 3.35 -5.84
N GLU A 291 -12.75 3.69 -6.42
CA GLU A 291 -12.97 3.60 -7.86
C GLU A 291 -12.09 4.56 -8.65
N ARG A 292 -11.94 5.80 -8.16
CA ARG A 292 -11.18 6.84 -8.86
C ARG A 292 -9.68 6.58 -8.83
N TRP A 293 -9.15 6.17 -7.67
CA TRP A 293 -7.71 6.07 -7.44
C TRP A 293 -7.18 4.64 -7.47
N GLY A 294 -8.06 3.64 -7.34
CA GLY A 294 -7.71 2.24 -7.26
C GLY A 294 -7.05 1.85 -5.94
N VAL A 295 -7.29 2.59 -4.85
CA VAL A 295 -6.75 2.28 -3.52
C VAL A 295 -7.35 0.98 -2.98
N ASP A 296 -6.58 0.25 -2.16
CA ASP A 296 -7.01 -1.05 -1.62
C ASP A 296 -7.90 -0.86 -0.37
N VAL A 297 -7.64 0.18 0.45
CA VAL A 297 -8.43 0.50 1.65
C VAL A 297 -8.55 2.01 1.84
N VAL A 298 -9.72 2.48 2.23
CA VAL A 298 -9.96 3.85 2.71
C VAL A 298 -10.32 3.82 4.18
N VAL A 299 -9.52 4.48 5.01
CA VAL A 299 -9.83 4.76 6.42
C VAL A 299 -10.62 6.05 6.47
N ALA A 300 -11.93 5.93 6.68
CA ALA A 300 -12.84 7.06 6.67
C ALA A 300 -13.29 7.43 8.09
N ASP A 301 -13.24 8.72 8.41
CA ASP A 301 -13.71 9.26 9.68
C ASP A 301 -14.68 10.44 9.49
N SER A 302 -15.42 10.76 10.55
CA SER A 302 -16.35 11.89 10.58
C SER A 302 -16.30 12.59 11.93
N PRO A 303 -16.28 13.94 11.97
CA PRO A 303 -16.38 14.67 13.22
C PRO A 303 -17.71 14.42 13.98
N MET A 304 -18.73 13.88 13.30
CA MET A 304 -19.98 13.45 13.96
C MET A 304 -19.84 12.15 14.76
N LEU A 305 -18.76 11.40 14.55
CA LEU A 305 -18.47 10.11 15.17
C LEU A 305 -17.03 10.12 15.70
N PRO A 306 -16.72 10.85 16.78
CA PRO A 306 -15.34 11.10 17.21
C PRO A 306 -14.60 9.84 17.69
N ASN A 307 -15.34 8.81 18.09
CA ASN A 307 -14.79 7.55 18.61
C ASN A 307 -14.96 6.38 17.65
N GLU A 308 -15.30 6.65 16.39
CA GLU A 308 -15.49 5.60 15.38
C GLU A 308 -14.80 5.98 14.08
N LEU A 309 -14.30 4.97 13.36
CA LEU A 309 -13.86 5.10 11.99
C LEU A 309 -14.21 3.86 11.19
N ALA A 310 -14.35 4.00 9.88
CA ALA A 310 -14.61 2.89 8.98
C ALA A 310 -13.38 2.56 8.14
N LEU A 311 -13.02 1.28 8.06
CA LEU A 311 -12.05 0.75 7.11
C LEU A 311 -12.83 0.11 5.97
N ILE A 312 -12.83 0.78 4.82
CA ILE A 312 -13.64 0.39 3.67
C ILE A 312 -12.72 -0.12 2.57
N SER A 313 -12.98 -1.34 2.12
CA SER A 313 -12.33 -1.98 0.98
C SER A 313 -13.37 -2.29 -0.12
N PRO A 314 -12.97 -2.72 -1.33
CA PRO A 314 -13.92 -3.11 -2.37
C PRO A 314 -14.83 -4.29 -2.00
N GLN A 315 -14.42 -5.14 -1.05
CA GLN A 315 -15.18 -6.35 -0.67
C GLN A 315 -15.87 -6.23 0.68
N GLU A 316 -15.26 -5.49 1.61
CA GLU A 316 -15.59 -5.54 3.03
C GLU A 316 -15.54 -4.13 3.62
N GLU A 317 -16.40 -3.89 4.60
CA GLU A 317 -16.42 -2.69 5.43
C GLU A 317 -16.36 -3.11 6.89
N PHE A 318 -15.43 -2.50 7.63
CA PHE A 318 -15.30 -2.71 9.06
C PHE A 318 -15.38 -1.39 9.79
N VAL A 319 -16.10 -1.35 10.91
CA VAL A 319 -16.14 -0.20 11.80
C VAL A 319 -15.21 -0.47 12.98
N ALA A 320 -14.25 0.41 13.21
CA ALA A 320 -13.40 0.41 14.38
C ALA A 320 -14.00 1.33 15.42
N SER A 321 -14.26 0.80 16.61
CA SER A 321 -14.60 1.55 17.81
C SER A 321 -13.85 0.94 18.99
N PRO A 322 -13.31 1.76 19.92
CA PRO A 322 -12.68 1.23 21.11
C PRO A 322 -13.77 0.65 22.02
N HIS A 323 -13.61 -0.62 22.41
CA HIS A 323 -14.43 -1.22 23.45
C HIS A 323 -14.08 -0.58 24.81
N LEU A 324 -15.11 -0.17 25.55
CA LEU A 324 -14.96 0.21 26.95
C LEU A 324 -14.92 -1.08 27.77
N ASP A 325 -13.74 -1.59 28.07
CA ASP A 325 -13.59 -2.73 28.99
C ASP A 325 -14.02 -2.33 30.41
N GLU A 326 -14.62 -3.26 31.15
CA GLU A 326 -14.97 -3.12 32.57
C GLU A 326 -13.75 -2.79 33.45
N ASP A 327 -12.54 -3.10 32.96
CA ASP A 327 -11.24 -2.87 33.61
C ASP A 327 -10.65 -1.45 33.39
N CYS A 328 -11.39 -0.52 32.77
CA CYS A 328 -10.96 0.87 32.54
C CYS A 328 -9.65 1.04 31.72
N ARG A 329 -9.20 0.04 30.95
CA ARG A 329 -8.06 0.20 30.04
C ARG A 329 -8.53 0.89 28.76
N HIS A 330 -8.26 2.19 28.64
CA HIS A 330 -8.59 2.96 27.45
C HIS A 330 -7.68 2.57 26.28
N VAL A 331 -8.21 1.85 25.29
CA VAL A 331 -7.52 1.59 24.03
C VAL A 331 -7.78 2.75 23.07
N GLU A 332 -6.72 3.39 22.58
CA GLU A 332 -6.82 4.47 21.61
C GLU A 332 -7.45 3.98 20.29
N LEU A 333 -8.32 4.79 19.68
CA LEU A 333 -8.95 4.48 18.39
C LEU A 333 -7.89 4.21 17.30
N GLU A 334 -6.78 4.93 17.33
CA GLU A 334 -5.65 4.79 16.42
C GLU A 334 -5.00 3.41 16.53
N VAL A 335 -4.93 2.84 17.73
CA VAL A 335 -4.37 1.50 17.97
C VAL A 335 -5.31 0.42 17.41
N VAL A 336 -6.63 0.58 17.60
CA VAL A 336 -7.64 -0.33 17.01
C VAL A 336 -7.57 -0.28 15.49
N CYS A 337 -7.50 0.92 14.91
CA CYS A 337 -7.36 1.12 13.47
C CYS A 337 -6.11 0.43 12.92
N ALA A 338 -4.96 0.60 13.59
CA ALA A 338 -3.71 -0.01 13.17
C ALA A 338 -3.76 -1.55 13.23
N ALA A 339 -4.39 -2.11 14.27
CA ALA A 339 -4.60 -3.56 14.39
C ALA A 339 -5.44 -4.11 13.23
N MET A 340 -6.53 -3.43 12.90
CA MET A 340 -7.38 -3.83 11.77
C MET A 340 -6.65 -3.71 10.42
N LEU A 341 -5.82 -2.68 10.24
CA LEU A 341 -4.99 -2.55 9.03
C LEU A 341 -3.98 -3.69 8.88
N VAL A 342 -3.42 -4.20 9.98
CA VAL A 342 -2.54 -5.39 9.94
C VAL A 342 -3.30 -6.61 9.43
N GLU A 343 -4.50 -6.85 9.94
CA GLU A 343 -5.34 -7.99 9.53
C GLU A 343 -5.80 -7.87 8.08
N ILE A 344 -6.27 -6.69 7.67
CA ILE A 344 -6.65 -6.43 6.27
C ILE A 344 -5.45 -6.65 5.34
N HIS A 345 -4.26 -6.16 5.71
CA HIS A 345 -3.06 -6.36 4.89
C HIS A 345 -2.64 -7.83 4.84
N ARG A 346 -2.76 -8.59 5.93
CA ARG A 346 -2.50 -10.05 5.94
C ARG A 346 -3.44 -10.77 4.97
N ALA A 347 -4.75 -10.52 5.07
CA ALA A 347 -5.76 -11.10 4.19
C ALA A 347 -5.52 -10.72 2.72
N TRP A 348 -5.25 -9.45 2.46
CA TRP A 348 -4.94 -8.92 1.13
C TRP A 348 -3.67 -9.57 0.54
N SER A 349 -2.61 -9.73 1.34
CA SER A 349 -1.35 -10.33 0.91
C SER A 349 -1.53 -11.80 0.53
N THR A 350 -2.24 -12.56 1.37
CA THR A 350 -2.59 -13.97 1.10
C THR A 350 -3.41 -14.09 -0.19
N ARG A 351 -4.44 -13.25 -0.36
CA ARG A 351 -5.26 -13.22 -1.59
C ARG A 351 -4.42 -12.94 -2.83
N ARG A 352 -3.47 -12.00 -2.75
CA ARG A 352 -2.53 -11.69 -3.85
C ARG A 352 -1.58 -12.85 -4.16
N GLN A 353 -1.11 -13.56 -3.14
CA GLN A 353 -0.26 -14.75 -3.33
C GLN A 353 -1.04 -15.88 -4.02
N ILE A 354 -2.27 -16.15 -3.58
CA ILE A 354 -3.18 -17.11 -4.20
C ILE A 354 -3.45 -16.73 -5.66
N LEU A 355 -3.75 -15.46 -5.94
CA LEU A 355 -3.96 -14.98 -7.31
C LEU A 355 -2.70 -15.08 -8.18
N LYS A 356 -1.50 -14.92 -7.59
CA LYS A 356 -0.24 -15.08 -8.31
C LYS A 356 0.00 -16.54 -8.71
N GLN A 357 -0.26 -17.47 -7.81
CA GLN A 357 -0.21 -18.92 -8.09
C GLN A 357 -1.31 -19.31 -9.09
N GLY A 358 -2.52 -18.81 -8.87
CA GLY A 358 -3.69 -19.03 -9.71
C GLY A 358 -3.71 -18.26 -11.03
N LYS A 359 -2.72 -17.42 -11.36
CA LYS A 359 -2.70 -16.68 -12.64
C LYS A 359 -2.66 -17.63 -13.83
N ALA A 360 -1.82 -18.65 -13.73
CA ALA A 360 -1.72 -19.72 -14.69
C ALA A 360 -3.06 -20.46 -14.84
N LEU A 361 -3.70 -20.74 -13.71
CA LEU A 361 -5.02 -21.37 -13.63
C LEU A 361 -6.14 -20.50 -14.24
N LEU A 362 -6.12 -19.19 -14.00
CA LEU A 362 -7.08 -18.24 -14.58
C LEU A 362 -6.91 -18.15 -16.11
N LEU A 363 -5.67 -18.19 -16.61
CA LEU A 363 -5.40 -18.23 -18.06
C LEU A 363 -5.88 -19.55 -18.68
N LEU A 364 -5.70 -20.68 -17.98
CA LEU A 364 -6.26 -21.95 -18.39
C LEU A 364 -7.79 -21.89 -18.42
N THR A 365 -8.40 -21.32 -17.39
CA THR A 365 -9.85 -21.13 -17.32
C THR A 365 -10.34 -20.28 -18.49
N ALA A 366 -9.72 -19.13 -18.75
CA ALA A 366 -10.08 -18.27 -19.89
C ALA A 366 -9.92 -18.98 -21.24
N LYS A 367 -8.83 -19.76 -21.41
CA LYS A 367 -8.53 -20.47 -22.66
C LYS A 367 -9.46 -21.65 -22.91
N PHE A 368 -9.78 -22.42 -21.87
CA PHE A 368 -10.47 -23.70 -22.01
C PHE A 368 -11.92 -23.66 -21.57
N SER A 369 -12.37 -22.61 -20.88
CA SER A 369 -13.77 -22.41 -20.47
C SER A 369 -14.74 -22.68 -21.62
N MET A 370 -14.45 -22.18 -22.82
CA MET A 370 -15.36 -22.30 -23.95
C MET A 370 -15.29 -23.64 -24.70
N MET A 371 -14.28 -24.49 -24.43
CA MET A 371 -14.07 -25.75 -25.16
C MET A 371 -15.11 -26.80 -24.77
N LYS A 372 -15.79 -27.39 -25.75
CA LYS A 372 -16.71 -28.51 -25.58
C LYS A 372 -15.93 -29.81 -25.55
N GLU A 373 -16.55 -30.85 -24.97
CA GLU A 373 -16.02 -32.19 -25.12
C GLU A 373 -15.90 -32.55 -26.61
N ASN A 374 -14.74 -33.05 -27.00
CA ASN A 374 -14.31 -33.35 -28.38
C ASN A 374 -13.98 -32.13 -29.29
N ASP A 375 -13.98 -30.90 -28.77
CA ASP A 375 -13.39 -29.78 -29.53
C ASP A 375 -11.90 -30.04 -29.80
N THR A 376 -11.38 -29.51 -30.90
CA THR A 376 -9.99 -29.74 -31.29
C THR A 376 -9.04 -28.81 -30.55
N LEU A 377 -8.10 -29.39 -29.80
CA LEU A 377 -6.98 -28.66 -29.22
C LEU A 377 -5.77 -28.73 -30.15
N ASN A 378 -5.20 -27.56 -30.47
CA ASN A 378 -4.06 -27.45 -31.38
C ASN A 378 -2.85 -28.30 -30.98
N GLU A 379 -2.55 -28.38 -29.68
CA GLU A 379 -1.39 -29.12 -29.14
C GLU A 379 -1.60 -29.45 -27.66
N ASP A 380 -1.32 -30.69 -27.23
CA ASP A 380 -1.27 -31.10 -25.81
C ASP A 380 0.13 -30.93 -25.19
N ALA A 381 0.27 -31.24 -23.90
CA ALA A 381 1.54 -31.24 -23.19
C ALA A 381 2.57 -32.25 -23.76
N MET A 382 2.13 -33.25 -24.52
CA MET A 382 3.01 -34.26 -25.12
C MET A 382 3.46 -33.89 -26.55
N GLY A 383 3.05 -32.72 -27.06
CA GLY A 383 3.38 -32.25 -28.41
C GLY A 383 2.52 -32.85 -29.52
N ASN A 384 1.43 -33.55 -29.17
CA ASN A 384 0.49 -34.10 -30.14
C ASN A 384 -0.41 -32.99 -30.67
N LYS A 385 -0.54 -32.87 -32.00
CA LYS A 385 -1.34 -31.84 -32.64
C LYS A 385 -2.78 -32.30 -32.92
N ASN A 386 -3.72 -31.36 -32.91
CA ASN A 386 -5.14 -31.58 -33.25
C ASN A 386 -5.81 -32.68 -32.39
N VAL A 387 -5.55 -32.69 -31.09
CA VAL A 387 -6.08 -33.69 -30.17
C VAL A 387 -7.47 -33.32 -29.67
N PRO A 388 -8.39 -34.29 -29.49
CA PRO A 388 -9.73 -34.03 -28.97
C PRO A 388 -9.67 -33.62 -27.50
N PHE A 389 -10.40 -32.57 -27.15
CA PHE A 389 -10.52 -32.09 -25.77
C PHE A 389 -11.45 -32.99 -24.97
N LYS A 390 -10.86 -33.90 -24.20
CA LYS A 390 -11.58 -34.87 -23.38
C LYS A 390 -10.79 -35.17 -22.10
N ARG A 391 -11.44 -35.85 -21.16
CA ARG A 391 -10.83 -36.30 -19.91
C ARG A 391 -9.48 -36.99 -20.17
N GLY A 392 -8.49 -36.66 -19.34
CA GLY A 392 -7.12 -37.17 -19.44
C GLY A 392 -6.19 -36.30 -20.31
N ILE A 393 -6.70 -35.27 -20.98
CA ILE A 393 -5.82 -34.34 -21.72
C ILE A 393 -4.91 -33.58 -20.75
N ARG A 394 -3.64 -33.50 -21.11
CA ARG A 394 -2.62 -32.81 -20.31
C ARG A 394 -2.17 -31.55 -21.02
N ILE A 395 -1.98 -30.48 -20.26
CA ILE A 395 -1.57 -29.18 -20.78
C ILE A 395 -0.58 -28.51 -19.85
N TYR A 396 0.34 -27.75 -20.44
CA TYR A 396 1.16 -26.80 -19.71
C TYR A 396 0.48 -25.44 -19.62
N THR A 397 0.70 -24.76 -18.51
CA THR A 397 0.20 -23.40 -18.26
C THR A 397 0.91 -22.33 -19.12
N GLU A 398 2.17 -22.55 -19.46
CA GLU A 398 2.97 -21.66 -20.31
C GLU A 398 3.38 -22.35 -21.61
N ARG A 399 3.29 -21.62 -22.73
CA ARG A 399 3.45 -22.19 -24.08
C ARG A 399 4.90 -22.24 -24.59
N ARG A 400 5.91 -22.05 -23.72
CA ARG A 400 7.32 -22.02 -24.14
C ARG A 400 8.28 -22.59 -23.09
N HIS A 401 8.42 -23.90 -23.07
CA HIS A 401 9.71 -24.52 -22.79
C HIS A 401 9.81 -25.77 -23.65
N ARG A 402 10.47 -25.64 -24.81
CA ARG A 402 10.84 -26.80 -25.63
C ARG A 402 12.07 -27.41 -24.97
N PRO A 403 12.03 -28.64 -24.40
CA PRO A 403 13.28 -29.32 -24.08
C PRO A 403 14.04 -29.59 -25.39
N PRO A 404 15.39 -29.50 -25.40
CA PRO A 404 16.15 -29.77 -26.61
C PRO A 404 15.87 -31.20 -27.07
N SER A 405 15.41 -31.35 -28.31
CA SER A 405 15.15 -32.64 -28.93
C SER A 405 16.44 -33.47 -28.92
N THR A 406 16.39 -34.63 -28.26
CA THR A 406 17.37 -35.70 -28.43
C THR A 406 17.40 -36.12 -29.90
N SER A 407 18.49 -35.78 -30.60
CA SER A 407 18.80 -36.33 -31.91
C SER A 407 19.45 -37.72 -31.75
N PRO A 408 19.24 -38.66 -32.70
CA PRO A 408 19.81 -40.00 -32.62
C PRO A 408 21.33 -39.98 -32.92
N PRO A 409 22.10 -40.99 -32.48
CA PRO A 409 23.56 -40.91 -32.49
C PRO A 409 24.11 -41.06 -33.92
N LEU A 410 24.95 -40.11 -34.32
CA LEU A 410 25.80 -40.24 -35.51
C LEU A 410 27.04 -41.09 -35.16
N VAL A 411 27.24 -42.12 -35.96
CA VAL A 411 28.38 -43.06 -35.97
C VAL A 411 29.71 -42.30 -36.06
N GLN A 412 30.62 -42.54 -35.11
CA GLN A 412 32.01 -42.08 -35.18
C GLN A 412 32.89 -43.09 -35.95
N THR A 413 33.76 -42.58 -36.80
CA THR A 413 34.96 -43.27 -37.31
C THR A 413 36.22 -42.55 -36.79
N PRO A 414 37.34 -43.27 -36.51
CA PRO A 414 38.47 -42.71 -35.77
C PRO A 414 39.72 -42.46 -36.65
N SER A 415 40.54 -41.45 -36.31
CA SER A 415 42.00 -41.40 -36.56
C SER A 415 42.62 -40.29 -35.69
N GLU A 416 43.41 -40.66 -34.66
CA GLU A 416 44.89 -40.51 -34.51
C GLU A 416 45.39 -39.08 -34.18
N LEU A 417 45.72 -38.73 -32.92
CA LEU A 417 47.00 -38.86 -32.13
C LEU A 417 47.91 -37.58 -32.24
N PRO A 418 48.82 -37.22 -31.27
CA PRO A 418 48.54 -36.77 -29.88
C PRO A 418 49.49 -35.64 -29.29
N LEU A 419 49.21 -35.21 -28.03
CA LEU A 419 50.09 -34.61 -26.95
C LEU A 419 50.47 -33.09 -26.93
N PRO A 420 50.89 -32.48 -25.77
CA PRO A 420 50.72 -32.76 -24.31
C PRO A 420 50.23 -31.51 -23.46
N PRO A 421 50.16 -31.55 -22.10
CA PRO A 421 49.16 -30.80 -21.31
C PRO A 421 49.68 -29.62 -20.45
N THR A 422 48.78 -28.72 -20.05
CA THR A 422 48.95 -27.87 -18.82
C THR A 422 47.62 -27.55 -18.13
N SER A 423 47.42 -28.21 -16.97
CA SER A 423 46.86 -27.75 -15.69
C SER A 423 45.64 -26.81 -15.60
N ASN A 424 44.53 -27.41 -15.17
CA ASN A 424 43.67 -27.04 -14.03
C ASN A 424 43.24 -25.57 -13.82
N SER A 425 42.00 -25.27 -14.22
CA SER A 425 41.12 -24.33 -13.50
C SER A 425 39.81 -25.03 -13.15
N THR A 426 39.62 -25.29 -11.85
CA THR A 426 38.37 -25.77 -11.25
C THR A 426 37.27 -24.72 -11.38
N SER A 427 36.30 -24.96 -12.26
CA SER A 427 35.00 -24.26 -12.27
C SER A 427 34.00 -25.08 -11.45
N ALA A 428 33.64 -24.56 -10.27
CA ALA A 428 32.54 -25.08 -9.47
C ALA A 428 31.20 -24.84 -10.20
N SER A 429 30.46 -25.92 -10.40
CA SER A 429 29.13 -25.97 -11.01
C SER A 429 28.08 -25.28 -10.14
N SER A 430 27.53 -24.17 -10.61
CA SER A 430 26.26 -23.63 -10.11
C SER A 430 25.11 -24.37 -10.78
N SER A 431 24.39 -25.21 -10.03
CA SER A 431 23.16 -25.87 -10.47
C SER A 431 22.03 -24.86 -10.61
N THR A 432 21.84 -24.36 -11.83
CA THR A 432 20.65 -23.57 -12.22
C THR A 432 19.46 -24.52 -12.28
N THR A 433 18.57 -24.47 -11.28
CA THR A 433 17.28 -25.17 -11.31
C THR A 433 16.39 -24.51 -12.36
N THR A 434 16.30 -25.10 -13.55
CA THR A 434 15.33 -24.73 -14.57
C THR A 434 13.92 -25.10 -14.07
N SER A 435 13.13 -24.10 -13.68
CA SER A 435 11.72 -24.24 -13.32
C SER A 435 10.91 -24.78 -14.51
N SER A 436 10.49 -26.05 -14.46
CA SER A 436 9.53 -26.61 -15.43
C SER A 436 8.15 -25.96 -15.22
N SER A 437 7.43 -25.64 -16.31
CA SER A 437 6.06 -25.13 -16.22
C SER A 437 5.14 -26.23 -15.66
N PRO A 438 4.20 -25.92 -14.74
CA PRO A 438 3.35 -26.94 -14.14
C PRO A 438 2.38 -27.55 -15.16
N MET A 439 2.25 -28.87 -15.11
CA MET A 439 1.36 -29.65 -15.97
C MET A 439 0.03 -29.95 -15.25
N TYR A 440 -1.08 -29.81 -15.97
CA TYR A 440 -2.42 -30.12 -15.46
C TYR A 440 -3.12 -31.12 -16.36
N GLU A 441 -3.85 -32.05 -15.75
CA GLU A 441 -4.68 -33.05 -16.41
C GLU A 441 -6.16 -32.73 -16.22
N LEU A 442 -6.95 -32.81 -17.29
CA LEU A 442 -8.41 -32.64 -17.23
C LEU A 442 -9.05 -33.87 -16.59
N ASP A 443 -9.55 -33.71 -15.37
CA ASP A 443 -10.12 -34.81 -14.59
C ASP A 443 -11.63 -34.98 -14.82
N ALA A 444 -12.37 -33.88 -14.97
CA ALA A 444 -13.81 -33.93 -15.20
C ALA A 444 -14.32 -32.72 -16.00
N ILE A 445 -15.40 -32.94 -16.74
CA ILE A 445 -16.21 -31.89 -17.39
C ILE A 445 -17.62 -32.05 -16.84
N PHE A 446 -18.12 -31.01 -16.18
CA PHE A 446 -19.51 -30.91 -15.77
C PHE A 446 -20.24 -29.97 -16.72
N GLN A 447 -21.45 -30.32 -17.11
CA GLN A 447 -22.31 -29.47 -17.93
C GLN A 447 -23.74 -29.51 -17.37
N THR A 448 -24.38 -28.35 -17.30
CA THR A 448 -25.78 -28.27 -16.87
C THR A 448 -26.71 -28.95 -17.88
N LYS A 449 -27.88 -29.44 -17.42
CA LYS A 449 -28.87 -30.09 -18.28
C LYS A 449 -29.37 -29.18 -19.43
N SER A 450 -29.33 -27.87 -19.23
CA SER A 450 -29.64 -26.85 -20.23
C SER A 450 -28.47 -26.51 -21.16
N HIS A 451 -27.31 -27.15 -20.98
CA HIS A 451 -26.07 -26.93 -21.72
C HIS A 451 -25.50 -25.49 -21.69
N CYS A 452 -26.02 -24.61 -20.83
CA CYS A 452 -25.66 -23.19 -20.73
C CYS A 452 -24.46 -22.90 -19.81
N ALA A 453 -24.05 -23.86 -18.99
CA ALA A 453 -22.89 -23.69 -18.13
C ALA A 453 -22.07 -24.97 -18.12
N ARG A 454 -20.74 -24.79 -18.12
CA ARG A 454 -19.77 -25.88 -18.03
C ARG A 454 -18.75 -25.59 -16.95
N ALA A 455 -18.29 -26.61 -16.27
CA ALA A 455 -17.16 -26.55 -15.36
C ALA A 455 -16.13 -27.61 -15.74
N HIS A 456 -14.87 -27.24 -15.82
CA HIS A 456 -13.76 -28.15 -16.08
C HIS A 456 -12.93 -28.28 -14.80
N VAL A 457 -12.72 -29.51 -14.34
CA VAL A 457 -11.87 -29.81 -13.19
C VAL A 457 -10.52 -30.25 -13.70
N TRP A 458 -9.48 -29.54 -13.30
CA TRP A 458 -8.10 -29.81 -13.67
C TRP A 458 -7.31 -30.16 -12.42
N LYS A 459 -6.54 -31.24 -12.48
CA LYS A 459 -5.66 -31.67 -11.40
C LYS A 459 -4.22 -31.46 -11.81
N ARG A 460 -3.41 -30.87 -10.92
CA ARG A 460 -1.97 -30.77 -11.14
C ARG A 460 -1.35 -32.16 -11.18
N VAL A 461 -0.51 -32.40 -12.19
CA VAL A 461 0.31 -33.61 -12.29
C VAL A 461 1.61 -33.32 -11.55
N ALA A 462 1.88 -34.06 -10.46
CA ALA A 462 3.04 -33.84 -9.62
C ALA A 462 4.33 -34.26 -10.36
N ASP A 463 5.33 -33.37 -10.43
CA ASP A 463 6.60 -33.66 -11.10
C ASP A 463 7.65 -34.28 -10.16
N HIS A 464 7.60 -34.05 -8.85
CA HIS A 464 8.28 -34.83 -7.79
C HIS A 464 7.85 -34.25 -6.43
N ASP A 465 7.48 -35.13 -5.50
CA ASP A 465 7.32 -34.91 -4.04
C ASP A 465 6.70 -33.57 -3.55
N ASP A 466 5.67 -33.06 -4.21
CA ASP A 466 4.85 -31.96 -3.70
C ASP A 466 3.57 -32.53 -3.04
N SER A 467 3.49 -32.39 -1.72
CA SER A 467 2.36 -32.86 -0.88
C SER A 467 1.04 -32.09 -1.08
N ILE A 468 1.01 -31.10 -1.98
CA ILE A 468 -0.15 -30.24 -2.24
C ILE A 468 -0.82 -30.66 -3.55
N LYS A 469 -1.98 -31.32 -3.44
CA LYS A 469 -2.87 -31.61 -4.56
C LYS A 469 -3.58 -30.33 -4.99
N GLU A 470 -3.03 -29.62 -5.97
CA GLU A 470 -3.66 -28.42 -6.53
C GLU A 470 -4.78 -28.83 -7.52
N VAL A 471 -6.03 -28.53 -7.17
CA VAL A 471 -7.22 -28.77 -8.00
C VAL A 471 -7.78 -27.42 -8.45
N MET A 472 -7.95 -27.24 -9.76
CA MET A 472 -8.56 -26.05 -10.36
C MET A 472 -9.93 -26.40 -10.92
N ILE A 473 -10.92 -25.54 -10.64
CA ILE A 473 -12.24 -25.59 -11.26
C ILE A 473 -12.41 -24.36 -12.14
N ALA A 474 -12.59 -24.58 -13.44
CA ALA A 474 -12.72 -23.55 -14.47
C ALA A 474 -14.15 -23.50 -14.99
N PHE A 475 -14.84 -22.37 -14.86
CA PHE A 475 -16.23 -22.22 -15.32
C PHE A 475 -16.31 -21.55 -16.70
N SER A 476 -17.21 -22.05 -17.54
CA SER A 476 -17.61 -21.46 -18.81
C SER A 476 -18.79 -20.53 -18.62
N PRO A 477 -18.68 -19.24 -19.00
CA PRO A 477 -19.85 -18.41 -19.23
C PRO A 477 -20.42 -18.75 -20.61
N ALA A 478 -20.98 -19.95 -20.77
CA ALA A 478 -21.67 -20.33 -22.00
C ALA A 478 -23.10 -19.76 -22.03
N GLY A 479 -23.25 -18.44 -21.92
CA GLY A 479 -24.56 -17.80 -21.92
C GLY A 479 -24.52 -16.30 -22.25
N THR A 480 -25.68 -15.73 -22.55
CA THR A 480 -25.85 -14.28 -22.75
C THR A 480 -25.50 -13.50 -21.47
N PRO A 481 -25.27 -12.18 -21.52
CA PRO A 481 -25.06 -11.36 -20.31
C PRO A 481 -26.13 -11.57 -19.23
N GLU A 482 -27.40 -11.80 -19.60
CA GLU A 482 -28.44 -12.17 -18.62
C GLU A 482 -28.25 -13.56 -18.02
N THR A 483 -27.71 -14.51 -18.80
CA THR A 483 -27.40 -15.86 -18.29
C THR A 483 -26.23 -15.82 -17.31
N ILE A 484 -25.23 -14.95 -17.54
CA ILE A 484 -24.14 -14.71 -16.59
C ILE A 484 -24.69 -14.05 -15.32
N ARG A 485 -25.63 -13.11 -15.44
CA ARG A 485 -26.31 -12.49 -14.31
C ARG A 485 -27.20 -13.46 -13.51
N ASN A 486 -27.82 -14.43 -14.19
CA ASN A 486 -28.67 -15.45 -13.57
C ASN A 486 -27.87 -16.63 -12.99
N LEU A 487 -26.71 -16.97 -13.56
CA LEU A 487 -25.84 -18.06 -13.08
C LEU A 487 -24.91 -17.61 -11.95
N TRP A 488 -24.62 -16.31 -11.87
CA TRP A 488 -23.79 -15.69 -10.83
C TRP A 488 -24.56 -14.65 -10.00
N GLY A 489 -25.88 -14.66 -10.09
CA GLY A 489 -26.74 -13.92 -9.17
C GLY A 489 -26.52 -14.42 -7.74
N ASP A 490 -27.04 -13.69 -6.76
CA ASP A 490 -27.15 -14.13 -5.37
C ASP A 490 -25.80 -14.22 -4.60
N LEU A 491 -24.65 -14.35 -5.29
CA LEU A 491 -23.35 -13.75 -4.89
C LEU A 491 -23.35 -12.20 -4.98
N TRP A 492 -24.46 -11.62 -5.46
CA TRP A 492 -24.75 -10.19 -5.55
C TRP A 492 -26.12 -9.79 -4.99
N ASN A 493 -26.74 -10.63 -4.13
CA ASN A 493 -27.94 -10.41 -3.27
C ASN A 493 -29.09 -11.40 -3.55
N GLY A 494 -29.44 -12.19 -2.53
CA GLY A 494 -30.47 -13.24 -2.54
C GLY A 494 -29.77 -14.59 -2.37
N TRP A 495 -30.34 -15.56 -1.68
CA TRP A 495 -30.09 -17.01 -1.85
C TRP A 495 -31.31 -17.62 -1.13
N ASP A 496 -31.94 -18.63 -1.73
CA ASP A 496 -33.08 -19.34 -1.13
C ASP A 496 -32.60 -20.29 -0.02
N GLU A 497 -33.36 -20.33 1.10
CA GLU A 497 -32.95 -21.00 2.34
C GLU A 497 -32.82 -22.53 2.21
N GLY A 498 -33.49 -23.16 1.24
CA GLY A 498 -33.41 -24.60 0.99
C GLY A 498 -32.12 -25.03 0.27
N GLU A 499 -31.64 -24.23 -0.68
CA GLU A 499 -30.42 -24.55 -1.45
C GLU A 499 -29.15 -24.23 -0.66
N ILE A 500 -29.23 -23.29 0.30
CA ILE A 500 -28.19 -23.07 1.31
C ILE A 500 -28.04 -24.29 2.24
N ALA A 501 -29.13 -25.02 2.55
CA ALA A 501 -29.08 -26.18 3.45
C ALA A 501 -28.36 -27.38 2.81
N ASP A 502 -28.64 -27.69 1.54
CA ASP A 502 -27.95 -28.76 0.79
C ASP A 502 -26.47 -28.43 0.51
N PHE A 503 -26.16 -27.15 0.21
CA PHE A 503 -24.79 -26.68 0.07
C PHE A 503 -24.04 -26.66 1.42
N LYS A 504 -24.72 -26.27 2.52
CA LYS A 504 -24.19 -26.37 3.91
C LYS A 504 -24.09 -27.81 4.40
N GLU A 505 -24.84 -28.77 3.88
CA GLU A 505 -24.71 -30.19 4.26
C GLU A 505 -23.54 -30.84 3.53
N GLN A 506 -23.33 -30.49 2.25
CA GLN A 506 -22.20 -30.99 1.45
C GLN A 506 -20.87 -30.28 1.71
N ILE A 507 -20.90 -29.04 2.22
CA ILE A 507 -19.73 -28.22 2.61
C ILE A 507 -19.66 -28.04 4.15
N GLY A 508 -20.54 -28.69 4.90
CA GLY A 508 -20.75 -28.52 6.35
C GLY A 508 -19.58 -28.82 7.27
N HIS A 509 -18.47 -29.32 6.73
CA HIS A 509 -17.24 -29.52 7.49
C HIS A 509 -16.08 -28.62 7.05
N VAL A 510 -16.27 -27.72 6.08
CA VAL A 510 -15.21 -26.82 5.62
C VAL A 510 -15.81 -25.46 5.29
N THR A 511 -15.77 -24.52 6.24
CA THR A 511 -16.05 -23.12 5.92
C THR A 511 -15.08 -22.61 4.85
N LEU A 512 -15.44 -21.62 4.04
CA LEU A 512 -14.54 -21.06 3.02
C LEU A 512 -13.21 -20.55 3.63
N SER A 513 -13.26 -20.10 4.89
CA SER A 513 -12.07 -19.85 5.71
C SER A 513 -11.26 -21.12 5.97
N SER A 514 -11.91 -22.25 6.30
CA SER A 514 -11.29 -23.57 6.43
C SER A 514 -10.76 -24.16 5.10
N ALA A 515 -11.36 -23.83 3.95
CA ALA A 515 -10.90 -24.28 2.63
C ALA A 515 -9.61 -23.55 2.22
N LEU A 516 -9.54 -22.25 2.52
CA LEU A 516 -8.34 -21.43 2.34
C LEU A 516 -7.27 -21.71 3.41
N TYR A 517 -7.67 -22.07 4.64
CA TYR A 517 -6.78 -22.47 5.73
C TYR A 517 -6.23 -23.91 5.54
N GLY A 518 -7.03 -24.82 5.00
CA GLY A 518 -6.67 -26.21 4.70
C GLY A 518 -5.78 -26.39 3.47
N LEU A 519 -5.74 -25.42 2.56
CA LEU A 519 -4.73 -25.35 1.49
C LEU A 519 -3.37 -24.82 1.98
N ALA A 520 -3.34 -24.18 3.16
CA ALA A 520 -2.13 -23.56 3.71
C ALA A 520 -1.35 -24.44 4.70
N HIS A 521 -1.96 -25.48 5.28
CA HIS A 521 -1.26 -26.44 6.15
C HIS A 521 -1.66 -27.87 5.81
N GLY A 522 -0.65 -28.71 5.51
CA GLY A 522 -0.81 -30.14 5.33
C GLY A 522 -1.54 -30.78 6.52
N VAL A 523 -2.49 -31.65 6.20
CA VAL A 523 -3.44 -32.27 7.13
C VAL A 523 -2.75 -32.98 8.29
N THR A 524 -3.12 -32.63 9.54
CA THR A 524 -3.26 -33.57 10.66
C THR A 524 -4.35 -33.12 11.65
N ALA A 525 -5.47 -33.84 11.60
CA ALA A 525 -6.20 -34.47 12.71
C ALA A 525 -7.03 -33.68 13.77
N THR A 526 -8.25 -34.22 13.92
CA THR A 526 -9.06 -34.53 15.12
C THR A 526 -9.84 -33.45 15.90
N VAL A 527 -11.15 -33.50 15.66
CA VAL A 527 -12.34 -33.54 16.56
C VAL A 527 -12.29 -32.83 17.92
N GLY A 528 -13.32 -31.99 18.12
CA GLY A 528 -13.96 -31.68 19.40
C GLY A 528 -15.37 -31.19 19.11
#